data_AF-A0A949LHC4-F1
#
_entry.id   AF-A0A949LHC4-F1
#
_cell.length_a   1.000
_cell.length_b   1.000
_cell.length_c   1.000
_cell.angle_alpha   90.00
_cell.angle_beta   90.00
_cell.angle_gamma   90.00
#
_symmetry.space_group_name_H-M   'P 1'
#
loop_
_entity.id
_entity.type
_entity.pdbx_description
1 polymer ?
#
loop_
_entity_poly.entity_id
_entity_poly.type
_entity_poly.pdbx_seq_one_letter_code
_entity_poly.pdbx_strand_id
1 'polypeptide(L)'
;GVIDGSITLVLDVKKETQESGELSVTLKGRMRKVELTKTTFKYKQPGVRNSSDKNDSQGVLEKLEVDYGLAISNKMRIDDFLMSAQTILEGSPLVDQHVEEGILLSSRLFQHYFVSGDHEMANILIKHFLNKQLPTLKDTKYSTDYSMSVFASQGLALSVVTNNQELGARIFDEMIGLDFDVSDQINATLMYNLACYHAVHDRKNFMLAAIRQSIALGKPPSKFMADRDFKSYKKDADFVEALNSKITLSPEVEARAKELVLTNGF
;
A
#
# COMPACT_ATOMS: atom_id res chain seq x y z
N GLY A 1 -21.27 -35.99 11.32
CA GLY A 1 -21.82 -34.64 11.08
C GLY A 1 -20.73 -33.64 11.32
N VAL A 2 -20.34 -32.87 10.30
CA VAL A 2 -19.33 -31.83 10.43
C VAL A 2 -19.98 -30.65 11.14
N ILE A 3 -19.47 -30.30 12.33
CA ILE A 3 -19.91 -29.10 13.04
C ILE A 3 -19.18 -27.93 12.38
N ASP A 4 -19.87 -27.25 11.46
CA ASP A 4 -19.42 -25.97 10.93
C ASP A 4 -19.65 -24.92 12.03
N GLY A 5 -18.56 -24.51 12.66
CA GLY A 5 -18.55 -23.56 13.76
C GLY A 5 -17.36 -22.63 13.63
N SER A 6 -17.61 -21.39 13.22
CA SER A 6 -16.59 -20.34 13.27
C SER A 6 -16.25 -20.02 14.72
N ILE A 7 -14.97 -20.14 15.09
CA ILE A 7 -14.44 -19.64 16.36
C ILE A 7 -13.78 -18.29 16.08
N THR A 8 -14.24 -17.23 16.75
CA THR A 8 -13.63 -15.90 16.63
C THR A 8 -12.69 -15.68 17.80
N LEU A 9 -11.44 -15.32 17.48
CA LEU A 9 -10.49 -14.86 18.48
C LEU A 9 -10.68 -13.35 18.66
N VAL A 10 -10.96 -12.94 19.89
CA VAL A 10 -11.17 -11.53 20.26
C VAL A 10 -10.03 -11.11 21.18
N LEU A 11 -9.32 -10.07 20.77
CA LEU A 11 -8.28 -9.41 21.56
C LEU A 11 -8.88 -8.12 22.14
N ASP A 12 -9.05 -8.08 23.46
CA ASP A 12 -9.48 -6.88 24.17
C ASP A 12 -8.30 -6.30 24.96
N VAL A 13 -8.02 -5.00 24.77
CA VAL A 13 -7.14 -4.25 25.67
C VAL A 13 -7.95 -3.89 26.92
N LYS A 14 -7.61 -4.47 28.06
CA LYS A 14 -8.34 -4.28 29.33
C LYS A 14 -7.83 -3.09 30.12
N LYS A 15 -6.52 -2.86 30.06
CA LYS A 15 -5.87 -1.75 30.75
C LYS A 15 -4.63 -1.37 29.98
N GLU A 16 -4.47 -0.07 29.80
CA GLU A 16 -3.26 0.50 29.21
C GLU A 16 -2.71 1.54 30.19
N THR A 17 -1.41 1.42 30.46
CA THR A 17 -0.61 2.39 31.21
C THR A 17 0.58 2.78 30.35
N GLN A 18 1.32 3.83 30.74
CA GLN A 18 2.50 4.28 30.00
C GLN A 18 3.64 3.24 29.87
N GLU A 19 3.64 2.17 30.66
CA GLU A 19 4.75 1.19 30.70
C GLU A 19 4.29 -0.27 30.56
N SER A 20 2.98 -0.50 30.50
CA SER A 20 2.42 -1.85 30.43
C SER A 20 1.00 -1.84 29.91
N GLY A 21 0.65 -2.92 29.21
CA GLY A 21 -0.70 -3.20 28.78
C GLY A 21 -1.15 -4.56 29.29
N GLU A 22 -2.47 -4.68 29.48
CA GLU A 22 -3.13 -5.94 29.78
C GLU A 22 -4.04 -6.29 28.61
N LEU A 23 -3.73 -7.40 27.94
CA LEU A 23 -4.57 -7.98 26.91
C LEU A 23 -5.29 -9.19 27.50
N SER A 24 -6.58 -9.29 27.22
CA SER A 24 -7.30 -10.56 27.38
C SER A 24 -7.60 -11.14 26.02
N VAL A 25 -7.26 -12.41 25.83
CA VAL A 25 -7.62 -13.15 24.62
C VAL A 25 -8.83 -14.00 24.94
N THR A 26 -9.88 -13.85 24.15
CA THR A 26 -11.08 -14.66 24.29
C THR A 26 -11.31 -15.48 23.03
N LEU A 27 -11.56 -16.77 23.18
CA LEU A 27 -12.21 -17.58 22.14
C LEU A 27 -13.72 -17.47 22.29
N LYS A 28 -14.39 -16.94 21.27
CA LYS A 28 -15.85 -16.81 21.23
C LYS A 28 -16.42 -17.80 20.20
N GLY A 29 -17.10 -18.82 20.71
CA GLY A 29 -17.99 -19.69 19.93
C GLY A 29 -19.46 -19.34 20.17
N ARG A 30 -20.39 -19.95 19.42
CA ARG A 30 -21.84 -19.66 19.54
C ARG A 30 -22.44 -19.90 20.93
N MET A 31 -21.85 -20.77 21.76
CA MET A 31 -22.43 -21.13 23.07
C MET A 31 -21.52 -20.93 24.30
N ARG A 32 -20.23 -20.58 24.13
CA ARG A 32 -19.30 -20.40 25.25
C ARG A 32 -18.26 -19.33 24.96
N LYS A 33 -17.92 -18.59 26.02
CA LYS A 33 -16.78 -17.67 26.09
C LYS A 33 -15.71 -18.33 26.96
N VAL A 34 -14.51 -18.53 26.43
CA VAL A 34 -13.36 -19.03 27.21
C VAL A 34 -12.28 -17.96 27.19
N GLU A 35 -11.91 -17.49 28.37
CA GLU A 35 -10.78 -16.57 28.55
C GLU A 35 -9.49 -17.39 28.53
N LEU A 36 -8.59 -17.06 27.61
CA LEU A 36 -7.26 -17.66 27.54
C LEU A 36 -6.29 -16.77 28.33
N THR A 37 -5.39 -17.43 29.05
CA THR A 37 -4.44 -16.89 30.03
C THR A 37 -4.12 -15.39 29.89
N LYS A 38 -4.47 -14.63 30.94
CA LYS A 38 -4.12 -13.21 31.09
C LYS A 38 -2.62 -13.03 30.99
N THR A 39 -2.16 -12.34 29.95
CA THR A 39 -0.74 -12.05 29.72
C THR A 39 -0.50 -10.56 29.85
N THR A 40 0.30 -10.19 30.84
CA THR A 40 0.77 -8.82 31.00
C THR A 40 2.01 -8.65 30.14
N PHE A 41 2.01 -7.66 29.26
CA PHE A 41 3.19 -7.29 28.49
C PHE A 41 3.69 -5.93 28.97
N LYS A 42 5.01 -5.85 29.16
CA LYS A 42 5.70 -4.58 29.38
C LYS A 42 6.13 -4.06 28.04
N TYR A 43 5.80 -2.82 27.74
CA TYR A 43 6.29 -2.13 26.58
C TYR A 43 6.87 -0.81 27.05
N LYS A 44 7.99 -0.39 26.47
CA LYS A 44 8.49 0.96 26.71
C LYS A 44 7.73 1.89 25.77
N GLN A 45 6.95 2.83 26.30
CA GLN A 45 6.69 4.04 25.52
C GLN A 45 8.05 4.65 25.15
N PRO A 46 8.22 5.20 23.94
CA PRO A 46 9.35 6.06 23.63
C PRO A 46 9.27 7.23 24.61
N GLY A 47 10.07 7.19 25.67
CA GLY A 47 10.10 8.25 26.64
C GLY A 47 10.51 9.54 25.94
N VAL A 48 9.79 10.63 26.20
CA VAL A 48 10.33 11.97 26.00
C VAL A 48 11.58 12.07 26.87
N ARG A 49 12.72 11.72 26.29
CA ARG A 49 14.04 11.77 26.92
C ARG A 49 14.71 13.03 26.42
N ASN A 50 15.06 13.89 27.37
CA ASN A 50 15.88 15.07 27.11
C ASN A 50 17.11 14.67 26.29
N SER A 51 17.21 15.30 25.13
CA SER A 51 18.20 15.07 24.10
C SER A 51 19.53 15.73 24.46
N SER A 52 20.54 14.90 24.72
CA SER A 52 21.91 15.25 24.39
C SER A 52 22.56 13.98 23.85
N ASP A 53 22.83 14.00 22.54
CA ASP A 53 23.72 13.09 21.83
C ASP A 53 23.25 11.64 21.59
N LYS A 54 22.20 11.48 20.78
CA LYS A 54 21.97 10.26 19.99
C LYS A 54 22.02 10.60 18.51
N ASN A 55 22.65 9.74 17.71
CA ASN A 55 22.77 9.83 16.25
C ASN A 55 21.52 10.44 15.60
N ASP A 56 21.74 11.56 14.91
CA ASP A 56 20.73 12.39 14.22
C ASP A 56 19.76 11.56 13.36
N SER A 57 20.18 10.41 12.84
CA SER A 57 19.37 9.53 11.99
C SER A 57 18.20 8.84 12.69
N GLN A 58 18.43 8.23 13.86
CA GLN A 58 17.37 7.51 14.57
C GLN A 58 16.25 8.46 15.05
N GLY A 59 16.63 9.69 15.44
CA GLY A 59 15.66 10.70 15.87
C GLY A 59 14.73 11.15 14.74
N VAL A 60 15.22 11.18 13.50
CA VAL A 60 14.41 11.53 12.33
C VAL A 60 13.37 10.46 12.02
N LEU A 61 13.74 9.17 12.08
CA LEU A 61 12.78 8.08 11.87
C LEU A 61 11.71 8.04 12.98
N GLU A 62 12.12 8.14 14.25
CA GLU A 62 11.19 8.19 15.38
C GLU A 62 10.19 9.35 15.23
N LYS A 63 10.66 10.52 14.79
CA LYS A 63 9.79 11.67 14.52
C LYS A 63 8.80 11.38 13.39
N LEU A 64 9.25 10.77 12.29
CA LEU A 64 8.37 10.41 11.18
C LEU A 64 7.26 9.45 11.64
N GLU A 65 7.58 8.43 12.45
CA GLU A 65 6.61 7.48 12.98
C GLU A 65 5.58 8.16 13.89
N VAL A 66 6.02 9.09 14.74
CA VAL A 66 5.13 9.89 15.59
C VAL A 66 4.20 10.75 14.73
N ASP A 67 4.72 11.45 13.73
CA ASP A 67 3.91 12.32 12.87
C ASP A 67 2.94 11.50 12.00
N TYR A 68 3.32 10.30 11.58
CA TYR A 68 2.42 9.34 10.92
C TYR A 68 1.24 8.96 11.82
N GLY A 69 1.51 8.58 13.08
CA GLY A 69 0.45 8.24 14.04
C GLY A 69 -0.49 9.41 14.33
N LEU A 70 0.05 10.62 14.38
CA LEU A 70 -0.70 11.86 14.55
C LEU A 70 -1.56 12.19 13.32
N ALA A 71 -1.03 12.02 12.11
CA ALA A 71 -1.77 12.24 10.86
C ALA A 71 -2.93 11.26 10.70
N ILE A 72 -2.74 9.98 11.03
CA ILE A 72 -3.83 8.99 11.08
C ILE A 72 -4.95 9.43 12.02
N SER A 73 -4.58 9.92 13.21
CA SER A 73 -5.55 10.28 14.24
C SER A 73 -6.21 11.65 13.98
N ASN A 74 -5.53 12.53 13.25
CA ASN A 74 -5.97 13.89 12.97
C ASN A 74 -5.36 14.39 11.66
N LYS A 75 -6.17 14.49 10.60
CA LYS A 75 -5.72 14.97 9.29
C LYS A 75 -5.16 16.38 9.25
N MET A 76 -5.45 17.22 10.26
CA MET A 76 -4.80 18.54 10.38
C MET A 76 -3.30 18.45 10.66
N ARG A 77 -2.78 17.26 10.98
CA ARG A 77 -1.36 16.98 11.22
C ARG A 77 -0.64 16.44 9.98
N ILE A 78 -1.28 16.45 8.81
CA ILE A 78 -0.69 15.94 7.58
C ILE A 78 0.60 16.69 7.21
N ASP A 79 0.64 18.01 7.39
CA ASP A 79 1.81 18.81 7.05
C ASP A 79 3.04 18.43 7.90
N ASP A 80 2.84 18.07 9.17
CA ASP A 80 3.93 17.60 10.04
C ASP A 80 4.55 16.30 9.50
N PHE A 81 3.70 15.38 9.06
CA PHE A 81 4.14 14.14 8.43
C PHE A 81 4.89 14.43 7.12
N LEU A 82 4.34 15.27 6.25
CA LEU A 82 4.97 15.62 4.96
C LEU A 82 6.34 16.27 5.16
N MET A 83 6.48 17.16 6.14
CA MET A 83 7.76 17.77 6.49
C MET A 83 8.77 16.71 6.97
N SER A 84 8.37 15.82 7.88
CA SER A 84 9.25 14.75 8.38
C SER A 84 9.69 13.79 7.28
N ALA A 85 8.78 13.43 6.38
CA ALA A 85 9.08 12.56 5.24
C ALA A 85 10.08 13.23 4.28
N GLN A 86 9.96 14.55 4.08
CA GLN A 86 10.90 15.31 3.27
C GLN A 86 12.28 15.42 3.92
N THR A 87 12.38 15.57 5.24
CA THR A 87 13.66 15.62 5.95
C THR A 87 14.52 14.38 5.71
N ILE A 88 13.91 13.19 5.61
CA ILE A 88 14.63 11.95 5.28
C ILE A 88 15.32 12.04 3.91
N LEU A 89 14.68 12.71 2.95
CA LEU A 89 15.18 12.84 1.59
C LEU A 89 16.29 13.89 1.44
N GLU A 90 16.31 14.90 2.31
CA GLU A 90 17.27 16.01 2.26
C GLU A 90 18.57 15.72 3.02
N GLY A 91 18.56 14.76 3.97
CA GLY A 91 19.74 14.37 4.74
C GLY A 91 20.55 13.27 4.06
N SER A 92 21.71 13.61 3.47
CA SER A 92 22.52 12.68 2.66
C SER A 92 22.89 11.31 3.27
N PRO A 93 23.05 11.09 4.60
CA PRO A 93 23.16 9.74 5.13
C PRO A 93 21.82 9.12 5.55
N LEU A 94 20.75 9.92 5.66
CA LEU A 94 19.41 9.47 6.05
C LEU A 94 18.66 8.81 4.90
N VAL A 95 18.88 9.27 3.67
CA VAL A 95 18.29 8.68 2.46
C VAL A 95 18.60 7.19 2.41
N ASP A 96 19.86 6.81 2.49
CA ASP A 96 20.25 5.39 2.41
C ASP A 96 19.80 4.54 3.60
N GLN A 97 19.47 5.18 4.74
CA GLN A 97 19.10 4.49 5.98
C GLN A 97 17.59 4.34 6.18
N HIS A 98 16.79 5.30 5.72
CA HIS A 98 15.40 5.45 6.15
C HIS A 98 14.40 5.74 5.02
N VAL A 99 14.87 5.83 3.77
CA VAL A 99 13.97 6.19 2.65
C VAL A 99 12.91 5.13 2.38
N GLU A 100 13.23 3.84 2.56
CA GLU A 100 12.26 2.76 2.40
C GLU A 100 11.13 2.86 3.43
N GLU A 101 11.47 3.14 4.69
CA GLU A 101 10.51 3.39 5.76
C GLU A 101 9.67 4.64 5.49
N GLY A 102 10.31 5.71 4.99
CA GLY A 102 9.63 6.95 4.59
C GLY A 102 8.58 6.73 3.50
N ILE A 103 8.96 6.00 2.46
CA ILE A 103 8.08 5.60 1.35
C ILE A 103 6.95 4.70 1.87
N LEU A 104 7.27 3.71 2.71
CA LEU A 104 6.29 2.78 3.26
C LEU A 104 5.23 3.49 4.11
N LEU A 105 5.64 4.36 5.02
CA LEU A 105 4.71 5.13 5.86
C LEU A 105 3.86 6.09 5.02
N SER A 106 4.44 6.70 3.99
CA SER A 106 3.70 7.56 3.05
C SER A 106 2.64 6.77 2.29
N SER A 107 2.98 5.58 1.79
CA SER A 107 2.05 4.67 1.12
C SER A 107 0.92 4.18 2.05
N ARG A 108 1.24 3.86 3.31
CA ARG A 108 0.25 3.44 4.30
C ARG A 108 -0.71 4.56 4.67
N LEU A 109 -0.20 5.78 4.84
CA LEU A 109 -1.02 6.94 5.14
C LEU A 109 -1.93 7.29 3.96
N PHE A 110 -1.43 7.17 2.73
CA PHE A 110 -2.26 7.28 1.53
C PHE A 110 -3.40 6.26 1.58
N GLN A 111 -3.07 4.98 1.82
CA GLN A 111 -4.05 3.91 1.84
C GLN A 111 -5.12 4.14 2.92
N HIS A 112 -4.73 4.65 4.09
CA HIS A 112 -5.65 5.01 5.16
C HIS A 112 -6.69 6.05 4.71
N TYR A 113 -6.25 7.15 4.10
CA TYR A 113 -7.19 8.17 3.61
C TYR A 113 -8.00 7.70 2.42
N PHE A 114 -7.39 6.96 1.49
CA PHE A 114 -8.08 6.43 0.32
C PHE A 114 -9.22 5.48 0.72
N VAL A 115 -8.98 4.52 1.62
CA VAL A 115 -9.99 3.56 2.07
C VAL A 115 -11.08 4.22 2.91
N SER A 116 -10.75 5.25 3.68
CA SER A 116 -11.74 6.02 4.44
C SER A 116 -12.58 6.98 3.57
N GLY A 117 -12.25 7.11 2.28
CA GLY A 117 -12.95 7.98 1.33
C GLY A 117 -12.49 9.44 1.37
N ASP A 118 -11.46 9.76 2.16
CA ASP A 118 -10.83 11.10 2.17
C ASP A 118 -9.85 11.23 1.00
N HIS A 119 -10.41 11.29 -0.22
CA HIS A 119 -9.64 11.39 -1.46
C HIS A 119 -8.87 12.70 -1.57
N GLU A 120 -9.26 13.74 -0.84
CA GLU A 120 -8.53 15.01 -0.79
C GLU A 120 -7.17 14.82 -0.11
N MET A 121 -7.15 14.20 1.06
CA MET A 121 -5.89 13.89 1.77
C MET A 121 -5.03 12.89 0.98
N ALA A 122 -5.66 11.87 0.38
CA ALA A 122 -4.95 10.93 -0.49
C ALA A 122 -4.29 11.65 -1.69
N ASN A 123 -4.97 12.63 -2.29
CA ASN A 123 -4.43 13.45 -3.37
C ASN A 123 -3.28 14.36 -2.92
N ILE A 124 -3.35 14.93 -1.71
CA ILE A 124 -2.24 15.72 -1.14
C ILE A 124 -0.98 14.85 -1.03
N LEU A 125 -1.11 13.63 -0.51
CA LEU A 125 0.01 12.70 -0.35
C LEU A 125 0.64 12.30 -1.69
N ILE A 126 -0.18 11.95 -2.69
CA ILE A 126 0.34 11.60 -4.03
C ILE A 126 1.01 12.81 -4.68
N LYS A 127 0.41 14.00 -4.59
CA LYS A 127 1.03 15.21 -5.15
C LYS A 127 2.34 15.54 -4.45
N HIS A 128 2.41 15.38 -3.13
CA HIS A 128 3.66 15.56 -2.40
C HIS A 128 4.71 14.55 -2.86
N PHE A 129 4.36 13.26 -2.96
CA PHE A 129 5.25 12.23 -3.49
C PHE A 129 5.80 12.61 -4.86
N LEU A 130 4.92 12.91 -5.83
CA LEU A 130 5.31 13.26 -7.20
C LEU A 130 6.18 14.52 -7.27
N ASN A 131 5.89 15.53 -6.45
CA ASN A 131 6.57 16.83 -6.51
C ASN A 131 7.89 16.87 -5.73
N LYS A 132 8.02 16.06 -4.69
CA LYS A 132 9.08 16.20 -3.69
C LYS A 132 9.92 14.94 -3.53
N GLN A 133 9.28 13.77 -3.55
CA GLN A 133 9.97 12.51 -3.30
C GLN A 133 10.48 11.87 -4.60
N LEU A 134 9.61 11.76 -5.60
CA LEU A 134 9.93 11.15 -6.88
C LEU A 134 11.20 11.72 -7.55
N PRO A 135 11.41 13.06 -7.64
CA PRO A 135 12.62 13.61 -8.27
C PRO A 135 13.91 13.16 -7.56
N THR A 136 13.89 13.05 -6.24
CA THR A 136 15.06 12.61 -5.44
C THR A 136 15.32 11.12 -5.62
N LEU A 137 14.26 10.32 -5.83
CA LEU A 137 14.37 8.87 -5.94
C LEU A 137 14.77 8.39 -7.34
N LYS A 138 14.46 9.15 -8.40
CA LYS A 138 14.61 8.75 -9.81
C LYS A 138 16.01 8.27 -10.20
N ASP A 139 17.06 8.80 -9.58
CA ASP A 139 18.46 8.45 -9.89
C ASP A 139 19.10 7.57 -8.80
N THR A 140 18.30 7.05 -7.87
CA THR A 140 18.77 6.19 -6.78
C THR A 140 18.50 4.72 -7.09
N LYS A 141 19.09 3.82 -6.30
CA LYS A 141 18.77 2.38 -6.35
C LYS A 141 17.28 2.08 -6.11
N TYR A 142 16.55 3.02 -5.50
CA TYR A 142 15.13 2.91 -5.18
C TYR A 142 14.19 3.25 -6.36
N SER A 143 14.74 3.74 -7.48
CA SER A 143 13.98 4.15 -8.68
C SER A 143 13.26 3.00 -9.40
N THR A 144 13.80 1.79 -9.30
CA THR A 144 13.26 0.58 -9.95
C THR A 144 12.49 -0.33 -9.00
N ASP A 145 12.25 0.12 -7.77
CA ASP A 145 11.72 -0.72 -6.71
C ASP A 145 10.21 -0.92 -6.77
N TYR A 146 9.77 -2.03 -6.18
CA TYR A 146 8.36 -2.33 -5.92
C TYR A 146 7.61 -1.15 -5.28
N SER A 147 8.28 -0.39 -4.43
CA SER A 147 7.78 0.86 -3.84
C SER A 147 7.22 1.87 -4.86
N MET A 148 7.92 2.08 -5.98
CA MET A 148 7.47 2.97 -7.04
C MET A 148 6.19 2.46 -7.70
N SER A 149 6.12 1.14 -7.91
CA SER A 149 4.92 0.49 -8.46
C SER A 149 3.70 0.62 -7.52
N VAL A 150 3.92 0.69 -6.19
CA VAL A 150 2.86 0.92 -5.21
C VAL A 150 2.28 2.33 -5.35
N PHE A 151 3.14 3.36 -5.44
CA PHE A 151 2.68 4.73 -5.63
C PHE A 151 2.01 4.96 -7.00
N ALA A 152 2.55 4.38 -8.07
CA ALA A 152 1.90 4.40 -9.38
C ALA A 152 0.50 3.76 -9.31
N SER A 153 0.39 2.62 -8.65
CA SER A 153 -0.86 1.91 -8.45
C SER A 153 -1.89 2.73 -7.67
N GLN A 154 -1.46 3.35 -6.57
CA GLN A 154 -2.28 4.22 -5.73
C GLN A 154 -2.74 5.48 -6.48
N GLY A 155 -1.84 6.11 -7.23
CA GLY A 155 -2.15 7.27 -8.07
C GLY A 155 -3.18 6.95 -9.16
N LEU A 156 -3.04 5.79 -9.84
CA LEU A 156 -4.02 5.32 -10.82
C LEU A 156 -5.39 5.09 -10.17
N ALA A 157 -5.45 4.37 -9.06
CA ALA A 157 -6.72 4.12 -8.36
C ALA A 157 -7.41 5.43 -7.95
N LEU A 158 -6.64 6.39 -7.41
CA LEU A 158 -7.16 7.70 -7.06
C LEU A 158 -7.66 8.46 -8.29
N SER A 159 -6.92 8.43 -9.40
CA SER A 159 -7.32 9.10 -10.64
C SER A 159 -8.66 8.59 -11.16
N VAL A 160 -8.91 7.28 -11.09
CA VAL A 160 -10.17 6.67 -11.52
C VAL A 160 -11.31 7.05 -10.58
N VAL A 161 -11.12 6.91 -9.27
CA VAL A 161 -12.17 7.19 -8.29
C VAL A 161 -12.57 8.66 -8.26
N THR A 162 -11.62 9.57 -8.50
CA THR A 162 -11.85 11.02 -8.52
C THR A 162 -12.13 11.58 -9.91
N ASN A 163 -12.11 10.75 -10.96
CA ASN A 163 -12.16 11.17 -12.36
C ASN A 163 -11.11 12.26 -12.71
N ASN A 164 -9.93 12.16 -12.11
CA ASN A 164 -8.85 13.12 -12.27
C ASN A 164 -7.89 12.66 -13.38
N GLN A 165 -8.23 13.04 -14.62
CA GLN A 165 -7.44 12.68 -15.81
C GLN A 165 -6.02 13.26 -15.78
N GLU A 166 -5.83 14.45 -15.23
CA GLU A 166 -4.52 15.08 -15.10
C GLU A 166 -3.59 14.25 -14.21
N LEU A 167 -4.09 13.79 -13.06
CA LEU A 167 -3.34 12.89 -12.19
C LEU A 167 -3.02 11.58 -12.91
N GLY A 168 -3.99 11.00 -13.60
CA GLY A 168 -3.79 9.77 -14.38
C GLY A 168 -2.66 9.93 -15.41
N ALA A 169 -2.73 10.96 -16.24
CA ALA A 169 -1.70 11.27 -17.23
C ALA A 169 -0.32 11.46 -16.58
N ARG A 170 -0.26 12.20 -15.48
CA ARG A 170 1.00 12.44 -14.76
C ARG A 170 1.64 11.17 -14.20
N ILE A 171 0.84 10.24 -13.67
CA ILE A 171 1.34 8.93 -13.22
C ILE A 171 1.92 8.14 -14.40
N PHE A 172 1.26 8.18 -15.57
CA PHE A 172 1.81 7.55 -16.78
C PHE A 172 3.15 8.16 -17.18
N ASP A 173 3.19 9.49 -17.30
CA ASP A 173 4.37 10.20 -17.81
C ASP A 173 5.58 10.10 -16.87
N GLU A 174 5.36 10.16 -15.56
CA GLU A 174 6.46 10.27 -14.60
C GLU A 174 6.86 8.96 -13.91
N MET A 175 6.01 7.92 -13.91
CA MET A 175 6.23 6.70 -13.12
C MET A 175 6.11 5.40 -13.91
N ILE A 176 5.24 5.33 -14.91
CA ILE A 176 5.01 4.11 -15.71
C ILE A 176 5.88 4.15 -16.96
N GLY A 177 5.92 5.30 -17.65
CA GLY A 177 6.70 5.51 -18.86
C GLY A 177 6.04 4.95 -20.13
N LEU A 178 6.56 5.38 -21.28
CA LEU A 178 6.11 4.93 -22.61
C LEU A 178 6.57 3.50 -22.94
N ASP A 179 7.72 3.09 -22.41
CA ASP A 179 8.32 1.76 -22.62
C ASP A 179 7.87 0.74 -21.57
N PHE A 180 6.72 0.99 -20.92
CA PHE A 180 6.20 0.13 -19.88
C PHE A 180 5.82 -1.24 -20.43
N ASP A 181 6.63 -2.25 -20.12
CA ASP A 181 6.27 -3.62 -20.43
C ASP A 181 5.40 -4.23 -19.31
N VAL A 182 4.17 -4.56 -19.68
CA VAL A 182 3.21 -5.25 -18.81
C VAL A 182 3.72 -6.65 -18.44
N SER A 183 4.44 -7.36 -19.32
CA SER A 183 4.92 -8.72 -19.00
C SER A 183 5.97 -8.78 -17.89
N ASP A 184 6.77 -7.73 -17.75
CA ASP A 184 7.89 -7.67 -16.79
C ASP A 184 7.47 -7.21 -15.39
N GLN A 185 6.19 -6.85 -15.21
CA GLN A 185 5.68 -6.35 -13.94
C GLN A 185 5.33 -7.47 -12.97
N ILE A 186 5.72 -7.23 -11.71
CA ILE A 186 5.51 -8.16 -10.58
C ILE A 186 4.46 -7.68 -9.59
N ASN A 187 4.01 -6.42 -9.68
CA ASN A 187 2.97 -5.88 -8.80
C ASN A 187 1.57 -6.15 -9.35
N ALA A 188 0.93 -7.19 -8.82
CA ALA A 188 -0.42 -7.61 -9.22
C ALA A 188 -1.49 -6.51 -9.02
N THR A 189 -1.30 -5.67 -8.00
CA THR A 189 -2.23 -4.56 -7.68
C THR A 189 -2.04 -3.40 -8.64
N LEU A 190 -0.80 -3.08 -9.05
CA LEU A 190 -0.55 -2.12 -10.14
C LEU A 190 -1.25 -2.58 -11.42
N MET A 191 -1.08 -3.86 -11.80
CA MET A 191 -1.73 -4.41 -13.00
C MET A 191 -3.26 -4.35 -12.93
N TYR A 192 -3.83 -4.61 -11.75
CA TYR A 192 -5.27 -4.46 -11.53
C TYR A 192 -5.73 -3.00 -11.72
N ASN A 193 -5.06 -2.05 -11.07
CA ASN A 193 -5.44 -0.63 -11.16
C ASN A 193 -5.19 -0.04 -12.55
N LEU A 194 -4.18 -0.55 -13.26
CA LEU A 194 -3.92 -0.23 -14.67
C LEU A 194 -5.05 -0.72 -15.57
N ALA A 195 -5.56 -1.94 -15.34
CA ALA A 195 -6.74 -2.43 -16.03
C ALA A 195 -7.98 -1.56 -15.76
N CYS A 196 -8.24 -1.18 -14.51
CA CYS A 196 -9.34 -0.26 -14.16
C CYS A 196 -9.21 1.08 -14.89
N TYR A 197 -8.01 1.68 -14.88
CA TYR A 197 -7.76 2.92 -15.59
C TYR A 197 -8.04 2.80 -17.08
N HIS A 198 -7.57 1.74 -17.74
CA HIS A 198 -7.82 1.56 -19.17
C HIS A 198 -9.28 1.24 -19.49
N ALA A 199 -10.00 0.56 -18.60
CA ALA A 199 -11.42 0.30 -18.77
C ALA A 199 -12.24 1.60 -18.80
N VAL A 200 -11.97 2.53 -17.88
CA VAL A 200 -12.72 3.81 -17.82
C VAL A 200 -12.34 4.79 -18.93
N HIS A 201 -11.23 4.55 -19.64
CA HIS A 201 -10.78 5.34 -20.78
C HIS A 201 -11.00 4.63 -22.13
N ASP A 202 -11.82 3.57 -22.17
CA ASP A 202 -12.14 2.80 -23.38
C ASP A 202 -10.92 2.19 -24.12
N ARG A 203 -9.82 1.95 -23.41
CA ARG A 203 -8.56 1.42 -23.96
C ARG A 203 -8.50 -0.11 -23.85
N LYS A 204 -9.41 -0.79 -24.57
CA LYS A 204 -9.65 -2.25 -24.46
C LYS A 204 -8.38 -3.10 -24.52
N ASN A 205 -7.51 -2.91 -25.51
CA ASN A 205 -6.33 -3.78 -25.67
C ASN A 205 -5.37 -3.70 -24.48
N PHE A 206 -5.10 -2.50 -23.99
CA PHE A 206 -4.24 -2.28 -22.82
C PHE A 206 -4.89 -2.82 -21.54
N MET A 207 -6.21 -2.63 -21.39
CA MET A 207 -6.98 -3.22 -20.30
C MET A 207 -6.82 -4.75 -20.28
N LEU A 208 -7.01 -5.44 -21.42
CA LEU A 208 -6.92 -6.89 -21.50
C LEU A 208 -5.52 -7.42 -21.19
N ALA A 209 -4.47 -6.72 -21.64
CA ALA A 209 -3.09 -7.06 -21.31
C ALA A 209 -2.82 -6.98 -19.79
N ALA A 210 -3.26 -5.90 -19.15
CA ALA A 210 -3.10 -5.70 -17.72
C ALA A 210 -3.89 -6.73 -16.88
N ILE A 211 -5.13 -7.08 -17.30
CA ILE A 211 -5.93 -8.13 -16.66
C ILE A 211 -5.19 -9.46 -16.66
N ARG A 212 -4.68 -9.86 -17.83
CA ARG A 212 -3.96 -11.11 -18.03
C ARG A 212 -2.74 -11.22 -17.12
N GLN A 213 -1.92 -10.18 -17.06
CA GLN A 213 -0.76 -10.14 -16.17
C GLN A 213 -1.18 -10.18 -14.69
N SER A 214 -2.18 -9.39 -14.31
CA SER A 214 -2.68 -9.35 -12.93
C SER A 214 -3.16 -10.72 -12.44
N ILE A 215 -3.84 -11.49 -13.31
CA ILE A 215 -4.27 -12.86 -13.03
C ILE A 215 -3.09 -13.83 -12.95
N ALA A 216 -2.12 -13.71 -13.86
CA ALA A 216 -0.89 -14.51 -13.80
C ALA A 216 -0.11 -14.28 -12.48
N LEU A 217 -0.17 -13.06 -11.94
CA LEU A 217 0.38 -12.69 -10.63
C LEU A 217 -0.55 -13.05 -9.45
N GLY A 218 -1.65 -13.77 -9.69
CA GLY A 218 -2.51 -14.33 -8.65
C GLY A 218 -3.72 -13.48 -8.24
N LYS A 219 -4.05 -12.36 -8.92
CA LYS A 219 -5.34 -11.69 -8.66
C LYS A 219 -6.49 -12.58 -9.13
N PRO A 220 -7.52 -12.79 -8.29
CA PRO A 220 -8.62 -13.67 -8.66
C PRO A 220 -9.52 -13.02 -9.72
N PRO A 221 -9.93 -13.76 -10.77
CA PRO A 221 -10.82 -13.25 -11.83
C PRO A 221 -12.14 -12.66 -11.31
N SER A 222 -12.64 -13.17 -10.18
CA SER A 222 -13.85 -12.67 -9.52
C SER A 222 -13.79 -11.21 -9.11
N LYS A 223 -12.59 -10.65 -8.87
CA LYS A 223 -12.42 -9.22 -8.55
C LYS A 223 -12.80 -8.34 -9.74
N PHE A 224 -12.33 -8.68 -10.94
CA PHE A 224 -12.66 -7.96 -12.17
C PHE A 224 -14.16 -8.07 -12.52
N MET A 225 -14.77 -9.23 -12.28
CA MET A 225 -16.22 -9.39 -12.48
C MET A 225 -17.05 -8.58 -11.49
N ALA A 226 -16.56 -8.37 -10.27
CA ALA A 226 -17.25 -7.59 -9.25
C ALA A 226 -17.09 -6.08 -9.46
N ASP A 227 -15.94 -5.62 -9.96
CA ASP A 227 -15.64 -4.21 -10.09
C ASP A 227 -16.60 -3.50 -11.07
N ARG A 228 -16.91 -2.25 -10.77
CA ARG A 228 -17.79 -1.40 -11.58
C ARG A 228 -17.08 -0.84 -12.79
N ASP A 229 -15.76 -0.69 -12.74
CA ASP A 229 -14.97 -0.08 -13.80
C ASP A 229 -15.04 -0.92 -15.08
N PHE A 230 -15.24 -2.24 -14.96
CA PHE A 230 -15.40 -3.16 -16.09
C PHE A 230 -16.84 -3.36 -16.55
N LYS A 231 -17.82 -2.57 -16.07
CA LYS A 231 -19.26 -2.78 -16.34
C LYS A 231 -19.57 -2.97 -17.83
N SER A 232 -18.96 -2.17 -18.70
CA SER A 232 -19.16 -2.23 -20.17
C SER A 232 -18.58 -3.50 -20.82
N TYR A 233 -17.64 -4.18 -20.16
CA TYR A 233 -16.89 -5.31 -20.70
C TYR A 233 -17.34 -6.67 -20.16
N LYS A 234 -18.23 -6.73 -19.15
CA LYS A 234 -18.59 -8.01 -18.48
C LYS A 234 -19.18 -9.09 -19.41
N LYS A 235 -19.69 -8.70 -20.58
CA LYS A 235 -20.23 -9.61 -21.60
C LYS A 235 -19.34 -9.72 -22.86
N ASP A 236 -18.23 -8.98 -22.88
CA ASP A 236 -17.27 -9.00 -23.98
C ASP A 236 -16.49 -10.33 -23.96
N ALA A 237 -16.40 -10.98 -25.12
CA ALA A 237 -15.77 -12.29 -25.23
C ALA A 237 -14.28 -12.25 -24.88
N ASP A 238 -13.56 -11.20 -25.33
CA ASP A 238 -12.12 -11.06 -25.08
C ASP A 238 -11.85 -10.79 -23.59
N PHE A 239 -12.76 -10.05 -22.92
CA PHE A 239 -12.70 -9.84 -21.48
C PHE A 239 -12.87 -11.17 -20.73
N VAL A 240 -13.90 -11.96 -21.06
CA VAL A 240 -14.12 -13.27 -20.44
C VAL A 240 -12.94 -14.22 -20.71
N GLU A 241 -12.35 -14.18 -21.91
CA GLU A 241 -11.15 -14.94 -22.24
C GLU A 241 -9.94 -14.51 -21.39
N ALA A 242 -9.69 -13.19 -21.27
CA ALA A 242 -8.62 -12.66 -20.45
C ALA A 242 -8.73 -13.10 -18.98
N LEU A 243 -9.96 -13.20 -18.45
CA LEU A 243 -10.23 -13.70 -17.10
C LEU A 243 -9.91 -15.18 -16.89
N ASN A 244 -9.91 -15.98 -17.95
CA ASN A 244 -9.60 -17.42 -17.91
C ASN A 244 -8.19 -17.74 -18.39
N SER A 245 -7.37 -16.71 -18.67
CA SER A 245 -6.05 -16.88 -19.23
C SER A 245 -5.13 -17.61 -18.25
N LYS A 246 -4.39 -18.60 -18.78
CA LYS A 246 -3.34 -19.34 -18.06
C LYS A 246 -1.96 -18.88 -18.52
N ILE A 247 -1.71 -17.57 -18.46
CA ILE A 247 -0.38 -17.05 -18.78
C ILE A 247 0.58 -17.51 -17.69
N THR A 248 1.64 -18.18 -18.12
CA THR A 248 2.79 -18.51 -17.28
C THR A 248 3.71 -17.29 -17.28
N LEU A 249 4.06 -16.80 -16.09
CA LEU A 249 5.07 -15.76 -15.94
C LEU A 249 6.42 -16.28 -16.46
N SER A 250 7.29 -15.39 -16.92
CA SER A 250 8.67 -15.79 -17.19
C SER A 250 9.33 -16.28 -15.89
N PRO A 251 10.29 -17.22 -15.94
CA PRO A 251 10.97 -17.69 -14.74
C PRO A 251 11.59 -16.56 -13.91
N GLU A 252 12.06 -15.50 -14.57
CA GLU A 252 12.64 -14.31 -13.94
C GLU A 252 11.59 -13.48 -13.18
N VAL A 253 10.43 -13.22 -13.80
CA VAL A 253 9.31 -12.51 -13.18
C VAL A 253 8.73 -13.33 -12.02
N GLU A 254 8.61 -14.65 -12.19
CA GLU A 254 8.15 -15.55 -11.14
C GLU A 254 9.10 -15.57 -9.94
N ALA A 255 10.42 -15.64 -10.17
CA ALA A 255 11.43 -15.59 -9.11
C ALA A 255 11.37 -14.27 -8.33
N ARG A 256 11.31 -13.12 -9.04
CA ARG A 256 11.20 -11.79 -8.44
C ARG A 256 9.90 -11.61 -7.65
N ALA A 257 8.77 -12.09 -8.17
CA ALA A 257 7.50 -12.05 -7.47
C ALA A 257 7.52 -12.88 -6.18
N LYS A 258 8.15 -14.06 -6.21
CA LYS A 258 8.32 -14.93 -5.02
C LYS A 258 9.22 -14.28 -3.97
N GLU A 259 10.32 -13.65 -4.38
CA GLU A 259 11.23 -12.94 -3.48
C GLU A 259 10.50 -11.79 -2.75
N LEU A 260 9.68 -11.01 -3.45
CA LEU A 260 8.90 -9.93 -2.85
C LEU A 260 7.92 -10.40 -1.77
N VAL A 261 7.26 -11.55 -1.97
CA VAL A 261 6.35 -12.12 -0.98
C VAL A 261 7.11 -12.50 0.30
N LEU A 262 8.34 -12.98 0.17
CA LEU A 262 9.18 -13.39 1.29
C LEU A 262 9.78 -12.21 2.06
N THR A 263 10.11 -11.11 1.37
CA THR A 263 10.78 -9.94 1.98
C THR A 263 9.82 -8.91 2.55
N ASN A 264 8.64 -8.72 1.94
CA ASN A 264 7.75 -7.60 2.28
C ASN A 264 6.45 -7.98 2.99
N GLY A 265 6.18 -9.27 3.22
CA GLY A 265 5.09 -9.73 4.10
C GLY A 265 3.69 -9.20 3.75
N PHE A 266 3.38 -9.10 2.45
CA PHE A 266 2.05 -8.75 1.94
C PHE A 266 1.25 -9.99 1.53
#